data_AF-A0A7Y0IFK8-F1
#
_entry.id   AF-A0A7Y0IFK8-F1
#
_cell.length_a   1.000
_cell.length_b   1.000
_cell.length_c   1.000
_cell.angle_alpha   90.00
_cell.angle_beta   90.00
_cell.angle_gamma   90.00
#
_symmetry.space_group_name_H-M   'P 1'
#
loop_
_entity.id
_entity.type
_entity.pdbx_description
1 polymer ?
#
loop_
_entity_poly.entity_id
_entity_poly.type
_entity_poly.pdbx_seq_one_letter_code
_entity_poly.pdbx_strand_id
1 'polypeptide(L)'
;MKKNFTTVMVRLLCFWMVAILGSSCQSEFDKVAPLVINDTTFNSPKARKVLVLVVDGLRGVALKEVGPPNMTSLLKKSTYSYYSVSDEGYDEATTWADLFTGVSKAKHEVTSATLGNNKLNLYPVVFQRIKEANANVRIATFSYSNTFTDNFTSDASVNSRATYNSDTEIQNAVLKELADDNAGVVVGMYKNVNTAGSTNAYESSNQQYKNAILQFDTYVGQAMEALKNRKNYSKENWMVIVTSSRGGAAASVVNDNTIFSNPKANTFTLFYNDKYQSKLIDKPFTGNVYDGNFVRFYSSTGVASEAALQSGAIRAELRFDDVLKSSAINPLNFGSKGDFTIEMKVRKNKNTIGTFAKENIGTYTFQWPSFFGRKITRLNNTGGVGWCLSIEKLTWRFSLARGATPAGTNEIGVNADDKKVIIADGNWHAIAVVIRTEGTKRFVSLYTDGIFNTKAEIPETLWPLIDTYNAPYTIGYIPDENKDPFDGNVSDIRIWRKALSDETIKQFSCDTYVSSSHPDYSYLASYWPCRDGAGGRFKNEILTENGNYDFKVLKGGTPLIKGTELGNSTVWEKSNYIVCPISLPDISATVPGSDDITAQILSWLSIPIKENWNLDGKVFLNN
;
A
#
# COMPACT_ATOMS: atom_id res chain seq x y z
N MET A 1 -73.89 23.16 13.54
CA MET A 1 -72.99 23.86 12.59
C MET A 1 -71.54 23.91 13.12
N LYS A 2 -70.94 22.77 13.51
CA LYS A 2 -69.60 22.69 14.14
C LYS A 2 -68.90 21.31 13.93
N LYS A 3 -69.19 20.58 12.85
CA LYS A 3 -68.59 19.25 12.58
C LYS A 3 -67.93 19.03 11.21
N ASN A 4 -67.88 20.05 10.34
CA ASN A 4 -67.26 19.92 9.00
C ASN A 4 -66.00 20.77 8.77
N PHE A 5 -65.50 21.49 9.78
CA PHE A 5 -64.29 22.32 9.62
C PHE A 5 -62.98 21.59 9.96
N THR A 6 -63.03 20.57 10.82
CA THR A 6 -61.81 19.89 11.30
C THR A 6 -61.31 18.80 10.35
N THR A 7 -62.18 18.19 9.55
CA THR A 7 -61.80 17.13 8.58
C THR A 7 -61.23 17.70 7.28
N VAL A 8 -61.59 18.93 6.92
CA VAL A 8 -61.07 19.62 5.71
C VAL A 8 -59.66 20.16 5.95
N MET A 9 -59.36 20.62 7.17
CA MET A 9 -58.05 21.17 7.52
C MET A 9 -56.95 20.10 7.65
N VAL A 10 -57.29 18.88 8.09
CA VAL A 10 -56.35 17.75 8.16
C VAL A 10 -56.05 17.15 6.78
N ARG A 11 -57.00 17.18 5.83
CA ARG A 11 -56.76 16.73 4.44
C ARG A 11 -55.95 17.74 3.62
N LEU A 12 -56.08 19.05 3.89
CA LEU A 12 -55.25 20.08 3.27
C LEU A 12 -53.81 20.12 3.81
N LEU A 13 -53.57 19.80 5.09
CA LEU A 13 -52.20 19.69 5.63
C LEU A 13 -51.47 18.43 5.14
N CYS A 14 -52.15 17.29 4.97
CA CYS A 14 -51.53 16.09 4.40
C CYS A 14 -51.22 16.21 2.90
N PHE A 15 -52.00 16.99 2.13
CA PHE A 15 -51.70 17.25 0.72
C PHE A 15 -50.53 18.24 0.53
N TRP A 16 -50.27 19.14 1.49
CA TRP A 16 -49.11 20.03 1.47
C TRP A 16 -47.82 19.37 1.98
N MET A 17 -47.88 18.35 2.84
CA MET A 17 -46.70 17.60 3.28
C MET A 17 -46.25 16.50 2.31
N VAL A 18 -47.13 16.02 1.42
CA VAL A 18 -46.75 15.07 0.35
C VAL A 18 -46.31 15.78 -0.94
N ALA A 19 -46.68 17.05 -1.14
CA ALA A 19 -46.23 17.86 -2.28
C ALA A 19 -44.81 18.46 -2.13
N ILE A 20 -44.19 18.37 -0.94
CA ILE A 20 -42.81 18.85 -0.69
C ILE A 20 -41.77 17.70 -0.74
N LEU A 21 -42.21 16.44 -0.94
CA LEU A 21 -41.34 15.29 -1.14
C LEU A 21 -41.25 14.80 -2.62
N GLY A 22 -41.82 15.57 -3.55
CA GLY A 22 -41.83 15.25 -4.99
C GLY A 22 -40.93 16.14 -5.87
N SER A 23 -40.15 17.03 -5.27
CA SER A 23 -39.31 18.00 -6.00
C SER A 23 -37.89 18.08 -5.43
N SER A 24 -37.24 16.92 -5.25
CA SER A 24 -35.80 16.85 -5.50
C SER A 24 -35.64 16.55 -6.99
N CYS A 25 -35.57 17.62 -7.79
CA CYS A 25 -35.01 17.54 -9.13
C CYS A 25 -33.75 16.66 -9.07
N GLN A 26 -33.70 15.66 -9.95
CA GLN A 26 -32.45 15.21 -10.53
C GLN A 26 -31.71 16.47 -10.98
N SER A 27 -30.74 16.92 -10.19
CA SER A 27 -29.71 17.79 -10.73
C SER A 27 -28.88 16.90 -11.64
N GLU A 28 -29.32 16.80 -12.89
CA GLU A 28 -28.42 16.60 -14.02
C GLU A 28 -27.20 17.49 -13.75
N PHE A 29 -26.04 16.86 -13.59
CA PHE A 29 -24.76 17.56 -13.66
C PHE A 29 -24.48 17.96 -15.12
N ASP A 30 -25.42 18.66 -15.75
CA ASP A 30 -25.16 19.46 -16.94
C ASP A 30 -24.59 20.81 -16.48
N LYS A 31 -23.34 20.75 -16.06
CA LYS A 31 -22.43 21.89 -16.13
C LYS A 31 -21.28 21.56 -17.06
N VAL A 32 -21.61 21.18 -18.30
CA VAL A 32 -20.75 21.54 -19.42
C VAL A 32 -21.13 22.98 -19.76
N ALA A 33 -20.40 23.95 -19.22
CA ALA A 33 -20.38 25.23 -19.90
C ALA A 33 -19.86 24.95 -21.31
N PRO A 34 -20.62 25.21 -22.39
CA PRO A 34 -20.00 25.19 -23.70
C PRO A 34 -18.94 26.29 -23.67
N LEU A 35 -17.67 25.89 -23.71
CA LEU A 35 -16.61 26.79 -24.12
C LEU A 35 -16.92 27.15 -25.57
N VAL A 36 -17.77 28.16 -25.76
CA VAL A 36 -17.83 28.91 -27.00
C VAL A 36 -16.55 29.71 -27.04
N ILE A 37 -15.47 29.06 -27.45
CA ILE A 37 -14.31 29.76 -27.97
C ILE A 37 -14.76 30.29 -29.33
N ASN A 38 -15.27 31.53 -29.35
CA ASN A 38 -15.31 32.35 -30.55
C ASN A 38 -13.86 32.77 -30.86
N ASP A 39 -13.03 31.81 -31.24
CA ASP A 39 -11.76 32.08 -31.88
C ASP A 39 -11.98 31.94 -33.38
N THR A 40 -12.18 33.09 -34.02
CA THR A 40 -12.28 33.23 -35.47
C THR A 40 -10.95 32.99 -36.20
N THR A 41 -10.02 32.23 -35.60
CA THR A 41 -8.80 31.74 -36.24
C THR A 41 -8.67 30.21 -36.15
N PHE A 42 -9.70 29.48 -36.58
CA PHE A 42 -9.56 28.03 -36.83
C PHE A 42 -8.63 27.77 -38.03
N ASN A 43 -7.33 27.66 -37.75
CA ASN A 43 -6.52 26.65 -38.43
C ASN A 43 -7.21 25.31 -38.19
N SER A 44 -7.51 24.54 -39.24
CA SER A 44 -8.13 23.22 -39.13
C SER A 44 -7.49 22.39 -38.00
N PRO A 45 -8.27 21.66 -37.17
CA PRO A 45 -7.72 20.91 -36.05
C PRO A 45 -6.60 19.99 -36.53
N LYS A 46 -5.40 20.09 -35.93
CA LYS A 46 -4.28 19.23 -36.29
C LYS A 46 -4.67 17.76 -36.06
N ALA A 47 -4.32 16.89 -37.00
CA ALA A 47 -4.58 15.46 -36.89
C ALA A 47 -3.82 14.88 -35.69
N ARG A 48 -4.54 14.36 -34.69
CA ARG A 48 -3.93 13.77 -33.49
C ARG A 48 -3.41 12.37 -33.81
N LYS A 49 -2.14 12.14 -33.48
CA LYS A 49 -1.40 10.91 -33.79
C LYS A 49 -0.59 10.45 -32.58
N VAL A 50 -0.22 9.18 -32.53
CA VAL A 50 0.49 8.58 -31.40
C VAL A 50 1.66 7.73 -31.87
N LEU A 51 2.82 7.93 -31.25
CA LEU A 51 3.96 7.00 -31.31
C LEU A 51 4.16 6.40 -29.92
N VAL A 52 4.20 5.07 -29.81
CA VAL A 52 4.49 4.34 -28.57
C VAL A 52 5.75 3.50 -28.77
N LEU A 53 6.79 3.78 -27.98
CA LEU A 53 8.02 3.00 -27.94
C LEU A 53 8.09 2.27 -26.61
N VAL A 54 7.91 0.95 -26.65
CA VAL A 54 7.94 0.08 -25.47
C VAL A 54 9.29 -0.61 -25.39
N VAL A 55 9.97 -0.50 -24.25
CA VAL A 55 11.26 -1.17 -24.01
C VAL A 55 11.16 -2.13 -22.83
N ASP A 56 11.41 -3.40 -23.07
CA ASP A 56 11.36 -4.40 -22.00
C ASP A 56 12.61 -4.30 -21.13
N GLY A 57 12.43 -4.47 -19.82
CA GLY A 57 13.52 -4.58 -18.83
C GLY A 57 14.19 -3.27 -18.42
N LEU A 58 13.80 -2.12 -18.97
CA LEU A 58 14.36 -0.83 -18.60
C LEU A 58 13.85 -0.37 -17.22
N ARG A 59 14.72 -0.44 -16.21
CA ARG A 59 14.47 0.19 -14.90
C ARG A 59 14.57 1.72 -14.98
N GLY A 60 13.55 2.42 -14.50
CA GLY A 60 13.54 3.88 -14.49
C GLY A 60 14.64 4.50 -13.65
N VAL A 61 14.99 3.90 -12.51
CA VAL A 61 16.14 4.37 -11.70
C VAL A 61 17.47 4.24 -12.45
N ALA A 62 17.66 3.16 -13.22
CA ALA A 62 18.87 2.99 -14.02
C ALA A 62 18.93 4.00 -15.18
N LEU A 63 17.79 4.31 -15.81
CA LEU A 63 17.72 5.36 -16.84
C LEU A 63 18.13 6.73 -16.27
N LYS A 64 17.64 7.07 -15.07
CA LYS A 64 17.98 8.32 -14.36
C LYS A 64 19.48 8.46 -14.14
N GLU A 65 20.14 7.37 -13.73
CA GLU A 65 21.59 7.33 -13.47
C GLU A 65 22.43 7.35 -14.76
N VAL A 66 21.97 6.68 -15.82
CA VAL A 66 22.67 6.68 -17.12
C VAL A 66 22.58 8.05 -17.80
N GLY A 67 21.45 8.74 -17.67
CA GLY A 67 21.23 10.07 -18.26
C GLY A 67 21.39 10.12 -19.79
N PRO A 68 20.70 9.26 -20.56
CA PRO A 68 20.92 9.18 -22.00
C PRO A 68 20.39 10.43 -22.75
N PRO A 69 21.11 10.93 -23.75
CA PRO A 69 20.94 12.29 -24.25
C PRO A 69 19.60 12.56 -24.97
N ASN A 70 19.11 11.64 -25.81
CA ASN A 70 17.89 11.89 -26.58
C ASN A 70 16.65 11.90 -25.67
N MET A 71 16.47 10.86 -24.85
CA MET A 71 15.39 10.79 -23.86
C MET A 71 15.48 11.93 -22.85
N THR A 72 16.67 12.30 -22.36
CA THR A 72 16.87 13.46 -21.47
C THR A 72 16.41 14.75 -22.13
N SER A 73 16.64 14.93 -23.43
CA SER A 73 16.18 16.11 -24.16
C SER A 73 14.64 16.21 -24.24
N LEU A 74 13.95 15.07 -24.33
CA LEU A 74 12.48 15.01 -24.38
C LEU A 74 11.84 15.46 -23.07
N LEU A 75 12.48 15.20 -21.91
CA LEU A 75 11.92 15.49 -20.58
C LEU A 75 11.46 16.95 -20.42
N LYS A 76 12.13 17.90 -21.10
CA LYS A 76 11.79 19.34 -21.07
C LYS A 76 10.37 19.64 -21.57
N LYS A 77 9.79 18.70 -22.31
CA LYS A 77 8.50 18.77 -23.01
C LYS A 77 7.66 17.52 -22.73
N SER A 78 7.82 16.94 -21.53
CA SER A 78 7.13 15.73 -21.13
C SER A 78 6.57 15.79 -19.72
N THR A 79 5.50 15.03 -19.50
CA THR A 79 5.21 14.47 -18.18
C THR A 79 5.92 13.13 -18.07
N TYR A 80 6.69 12.90 -17.01
CA TYR A 80 7.50 11.68 -16.92
C TYR A 80 7.71 11.23 -15.48
N SER A 81 8.04 9.94 -15.32
CA SER A 81 8.47 9.36 -14.05
C SER A 81 9.59 8.34 -14.26
N TYR A 82 10.58 8.37 -13.36
CA TYR A 82 11.57 7.30 -13.20
C TYR A 82 11.12 6.22 -12.21
N TYR A 83 9.97 6.43 -11.56
CA TYR A 83 9.39 5.59 -10.52
C TYR A 83 8.02 5.06 -10.93
N SER A 84 7.72 5.03 -12.23
CA SER A 84 6.57 4.30 -12.77
C SER A 84 6.62 2.84 -12.31
N VAL A 85 5.45 2.20 -12.31
CA VAL A 85 5.29 0.83 -11.84
C VAL A 85 4.55 -0.04 -12.85
N SER A 86 5.00 -1.29 -13.03
CA SER A 86 4.20 -2.34 -13.65
C SER A 86 3.49 -3.20 -12.59
N ASP A 87 2.57 -4.07 -13.01
CA ASP A 87 1.98 -5.07 -12.10
C ASP A 87 3.06 -6.01 -11.53
N GLU A 88 2.78 -6.57 -10.35
CA GLU A 88 3.54 -7.63 -9.71
C GLU A 88 3.23 -8.96 -10.42
N GLY A 89 3.93 -9.24 -11.52
CA GLY A 89 3.77 -10.47 -12.28
C GLY A 89 4.95 -10.67 -13.23
N TYR A 90 5.64 -11.79 -13.12
CA TYR A 90 6.95 -12.00 -13.75
C TYR A 90 6.93 -12.20 -15.28
N ASP A 91 5.74 -12.38 -15.87
CA ASP A 91 5.56 -12.75 -17.27
C ASP A 91 5.33 -11.52 -18.17
N GLU A 92 6.08 -11.42 -19.27
CA GLU A 92 6.03 -10.29 -20.21
C GLU A 92 4.64 -10.12 -20.84
N ALA A 93 3.90 -11.23 -21.07
CA ALA A 93 2.55 -11.13 -21.63
C ALA A 93 1.56 -10.46 -20.66
N THR A 94 1.80 -10.57 -19.35
CA THR A 94 0.99 -9.87 -18.33
C THR A 94 1.17 -8.37 -18.49
N THR A 95 2.41 -7.89 -18.53
CA THR A 95 2.68 -6.45 -18.59
C THR A 95 2.31 -5.85 -19.94
N TRP A 96 2.41 -6.61 -21.03
CA TRP A 96 1.85 -6.19 -22.32
C TRP A 96 0.33 -6.10 -22.28
N ALA A 97 -0.36 -7.03 -21.61
CA ALA A 97 -1.80 -6.95 -21.42
C ALA A 97 -2.21 -5.69 -20.63
N ASP A 98 -1.50 -5.36 -19.54
CA ASP A 98 -1.73 -4.12 -18.78
C ASP A 98 -1.67 -2.90 -19.73
N LEU A 99 -0.54 -2.77 -20.45
CA LEU A 99 -0.26 -1.65 -21.36
C LEU A 99 -1.38 -1.41 -22.38
N PHE A 100 -1.82 -2.48 -23.04
CA PHE A 100 -2.68 -2.37 -24.21
C PHE A 100 -4.16 -2.61 -23.93
N THR A 101 -4.55 -3.18 -22.78
CA THR A 101 -5.97 -3.31 -22.41
C THR A 101 -6.44 -2.15 -21.52
N GLY A 102 -5.53 -1.53 -20.78
CA GLY A 102 -5.84 -0.45 -19.83
C GLY A 102 -6.49 -0.92 -18.53
N VAL A 103 -6.38 -2.22 -18.23
CA VAL A 103 -6.81 -2.82 -16.96
C VAL A 103 -5.68 -3.67 -16.40
N SER A 104 -5.72 -3.94 -15.10
CA SER A 104 -4.74 -4.76 -14.38
C SER A 104 -4.93 -6.27 -14.57
N LYS A 105 -3.93 -7.06 -14.15
CA LYS A 105 -3.96 -8.53 -14.12
C LYS A 105 -5.22 -9.10 -13.46
N ALA A 106 -5.73 -8.44 -12.43
CA ALA A 106 -6.95 -8.86 -11.72
C ALA A 106 -8.19 -8.86 -12.62
N LYS A 107 -8.20 -8.07 -13.70
CA LYS A 107 -9.31 -7.98 -14.66
C LYS A 107 -9.04 -8.79 -15.93
N HIS A 108 -7.90 -8.58 -16.59
CA HIS A 108 -7.64 -9.25 -17.87
C HIS A 108 -7.19 -10.72 -17.70
N GLU A 109 -6.77 -11.14 -16.50
CA GLU A 109 -6.40 -12.52 -16.15
C GLU A 109 -5.33 -13.16 -17.07
N VAL A 110 -4.49 -12.33 -17.71
CA VAL A 110 -3.30 -12.82 -18.42
C VAL A 110 -2.20 -12.95 -17.38
N THR A 111 -1.83 -14.19 -17.05
CA THR A 111 -0.79 -14.48 -16.06
C THR A 111 0.44 -15.18 -16.64
N SER A 112 0.39 -15.53 -17.93
CA SER A 112 1.47 -16.24 -18.63
C SER A 112 1.38 -16.02 -20.14
N ALA A 113 2.49 -16.26 -20.84
CA ALA A 113 2.56 -16.24 -22.30
C ALA A 113 1.66 -17.28 -23.01
N THR A 114 1.13 -18.27 -22.29
CA THR A 114 0.16 -19.24 -22.80
C THR A 114 -1.28 -18.73 -22.82
N LEU A 115 -1.55 -17.60 -22.15
CA LEU A 115 -2.84 -16.90 -22.16
C LEU A 115 -4.04 -17.76 -21.71
N GLY A 116 -3.82 -18.78 -20.86
CA GLY A 116 -4.90 -19.63 -20.36
C GLY A 116 -5.91 -18.84 -19.53
N ASN A 117 -7.21 -19.03 -19.80
CA ASN A 117 -8.34 -18.37 -19.11
C ASN A 117 -8.33 -16.82 -19.13
N ASN A 118 -7.60 -16.20 -20.06
CA ASN A 118 -7.60 -14.74 -20.18
C ASN A 118 -9.01 -14.18 -20.49
N LYS A 119 -9.20 -12.90 -20.17
CA LYS A 119 -10.45 -12.15 -20.39
C LYS A 119 -10.28 -11.04 -21.44
N LEU A 120 -9.42 -11.23 -22.45
CA LEU A 120 -9.18 -10.22 -23.50
C LEU A 120 -10.42 -9.97 -24.38
N ASN A 121 -11.39 -10.88 -24.38
CA ASN A 121 -12.70 -10.65 -25.00
C ASN A 121 -13.58 -9.64 -24.24
N LEU A 122 -13.42 -9.55 -22.90
CA LEU A 122 -14.11 -8.56 -22.06
C LEU A 122 -13.32 -7.25 -21.99
N TYR A 123 -11.99 -7.36 -22.06
CA TYR A 123 -11.05 -6.24 -22.01
C TYR A 123 -10.20 -6.21 -23.28
N PRO A 124 -10.77 -5.76 -24.41
CA PRO A 124 -10.06 -5.74 -25.68
C PRO A 124 -8.94 -4.70 -25.67
N VAL A 125 -7.89 -4.99 -26.45
CA VAL A 125 -6.76 -4.07 -26.64
C VAL A 125 -7.20 -2.73 -27.25
N VAL A 126 -6.45 -1.68 -26.97
CA VAL A 126 -6.73 -0.30 -27.34
C VAL A 126 -6.95 -0.11 -28.84
N PHE A 127 -6.33 -0.95 -29.68
CA PHE A 127 -6.47 -0.86 -31.13
C PHE A 127 -7.88 -1.15 -31.61
N GLN A 128 -8.57 -2.13 -31.01
CA GLN A 128 -9.98 -2.41 -31.33
C GLN A 128 -10.85 -1.20 -30.97
N ARG A 129 -10.63 -0.61 -29.79
CA ARG A 129 -11.36 0.58 -29.33
C ARG A 129 -11.13 1.79 -30.23
N ILE A 130 -9.90 1.96 -30.75
CA ILE A 130 -9.58 3.01 -31.72
C ILE A 130 -10.33 2.76 -33.04
N LYS A 131 -10.37 1.52 -33.52
CA LYS A 131 -11.04 1.16 -34.78
C LYS A 131 -12.57 1.22 -34.68
N GLU A 132 -13.13 0.89 -33.54
CA GLU A 132 -14.56 1.10 -33.24
C GLU A 132 -14.93 2.59 -33.31
N ALA A 133 -14.08 3.47 -32.78
CA ALA A 133 -14.32 4.91 -32.80
C ALA A 133 -14.05 5.52 -34.18
N ASN A 134 -13.02 5.04 -34.89
CA ASN A 134 -12.66 5.50 -36.23
C ASN A 134 -11.90 4.42 -37.00
N ALA A 135 -12.63 3.69 -37.85
CA ALA A 135 -12.08 2.59 -38.65
C ALA A 135 -10.94 3.01 -39.62
N ASN A 136 -10.87 4.30 -39.97
CA ASN A 136 -9.88 4.84 -40.91
C ASN A 136 -8.51 5.12 -40.27
N VAL A 137 -8.38 5.09 -38.94
CA VAL A 137 -7.08 5.30 -38.28
C VAL A 137 -6.14 4.16 -38.66
N ARG A 138 -5.03 4.46 -39.33
CA ARG A 138 -3.99 3.48 -39.60
C ARG A 138 -3.19 3.20 -38.33
N ILE A 139 -3.22 1.94 -37.91
CA ILE A 139 -2.52 1.46 -36.73
C ILE A 139 -1.45 0.47 -37.19
N ALA A 140 -0.20 0.69 -36.79
CA ALA A 140 0.92 -0.18 -37.11
C ALA A 140 1.66 -0.59 -35.84
N THR A 141 1.89 -1.89 -35.69
CA THR A 141 2.55 -2.47 -34.52
C THR A 141 3.72 -3.35 -34.95
N PHE A 142 4.90 -3.11 -34.39
CA PHE A 142 6.13 -3.85 -34.69
C PHE A 142 6.68 -4.45 -33.39
N SER A 143 6.81 -5.77 -33.34
CA SER A 143 7.28 -6.50 -32.16
C SER A 143 8.16 -7.69 -32.54
N TYR A 144 9.08 -8.05 -31.65
CA TYR A 144 9.92 -9.24 -31.77
C TYR A 144 9.21 -10.52 -31.32
N SER A 145 8.04 -10.40 -30.69
CA SER A 145 7.34 -11.50 -30.02
C SER A 145 6.14 -11.99 -30.83
N ASN A 146 6.12 -13.30 -31.12
CA ASN A 146 4.96 -13.96 -31.73
C ASN A 146 3.75 -13.92 -30.79
N THR A 147 3.95 -14.17 -29.49
CA THR A 147 2.86 -14.06 -28.48
C THR A 147 2.24 -12.67 -28.49
N PHE A 148 3.07 -11.62 -28.56
CA PHE A 148 2.56 -10.26 -28.67
C PHE A 148 1.72 -10.07 -29.94
N THR A 149 2.32 -10.40 -31.08
CA THR A 149 1.73 -10.17 -32.40
C THR A 149 0.41 -10.93 -32.57
N ASP A 150 0.37 -12.19 -32.17
CA ASP A 150 -0.81 -13.06 -32.37
C ASP A 150 -1.98 -12.71 -31.43
N ASN A 151 -1.74 -12.05 -30.29
CA ASN A 151 -2.76 -11.89 -29.24
C ASN A 151 -3.07 -10.45 -28.83
N PHE A 152 -2.15 -9.51 -29.06
CA PHE A 152 -2.28 -8.13 -28.56
C PHE A 152 -2.30 -7.08 -29.68
N THR A 153 -2.41 -7.49 -30.94
CA THR A 153 -2.43 -6.57 -32.10
C THR A 153 -3.71 -6.66 -32.93
N SER A 154 -4.78 -7.25 -32.38
CA SER A 154 -6.07 -7.35 -33.06
C SER A 154 -6.54 -5.97 -33.54
N ASP A 155 -7.05 -5.92 -34.77
CA ASP A 155 -7.48 -4.71 -35.52
C ASP A 155 -6.38 -3.70 -35.88
N ALA A 156 -5.10 -3.99 -35.61
CA ALA A 156 -4.00 -3.25 -36.22
C ALA A 156 -4.04 -3.39 -37.74
N SER A 157 -3.84 -2.28 -38.46
CA SER A 157 -3.84 -2.26 -39.94
C SER A 157 -2.55 -2.85 -40.51
N VAL A 158 -1.47 -2.75 -39.75
CA VAL A 158 -0.20 -3.43 -40.00
C VAL A 158 0.23 -4.13 -38.72
N ASN A 159 0.15 -5.45 -38.73
CA ASN A 159 0.76 -6.34 -37.75
C ASN A 159 1.47 -7.43 -38.54
N SER A 160 2.69 -7.16 -38.97
CA SER A 160 3.43 -8.20 -39.69
C SER A 160 3.63 -9.38 -38.74
N ARG A 161 3.05 -10.53 -39.07
CA ARG A 161 3.38 -11.86 -38.51
C ARG A 161 4.83 -12.29 -38.87
N ALA A 162 5.72 -11.32 -39.05
CA ALA A 162 7.09 -11.49 -39.49
C ALA A 162 8.01 -11.46 -38.28
N THR A 163 8.91 -12.44 -38.21
CA THR A 163 9.98 -12.61 -37.22
C THR A 163 10.96 -11.43 -37.31
N TYR A 164 10.63 -10.30 -36.67
CA TYR A 164 11.63 -9.30 -36.34
C TYR A 164 12.52 -9.89 -35.23
N ASN A 165 13.76 -10.21 -35.56
CA ASN A 165 14.65 -10.91 -34.66
C ASN A 165 15.50 -9.94 -33.83
N SER A 166 15.55 -8.67 -34.23
CA SER A 166 16.37 -7.63 -33.60
C SER A 166 15.65 -6.27 -33.48
N ASP A 167 16.06 -5.49 -32.47
CA ASP A 167 15.61 -4.12 -32.26
C ASP A 167 15.94 -3.20 -33.45
N THR A 168 17.01 -3.47 -34.22
CA THR A 168 17.33 -2.73 -35.45
C THR A 168 16.27 -2.93 -36.53
N GLU A 169 15.76 -4.15 -36.70
CA GLU A 169 14.69 -4.42 -37.68
C GLU A 169 13.38 -3.76 -37.26
N ILE A 170 13.05 -3.80 -35.96
CA ILE A 170 11.92 -3.07 -35.38
C ILE A 170 12.06 -1.58 -35.66
N GLN A 171 13.23 -1.00 -35.39
CA GLN A 171 13.50 0.40 -35.63
C GLN A 171 13.32 0.77 -37.11
N ASN A 172 13.86 -0.02 -38.03
CA ASN A 172 13.72 0.23 -39.45
C ASN A 172 12.24 0.21 -39.89
N ALA A 173 11.44 -0.70 -39.32
CA ALA A 173 10.00 -0.77 -39.60
C ALA A 173 9.25 0.45 -39.03
N VAL A 174 9.58 0.88 -37.82
CA VAL A 174 9.05 2.12 -37.20
C VAL A 174 9.37 3.33 -38.08
N LEU A 175 10.63 3.50 -38.49
CA LEU A 175 11.04 4.64 -39.33
C LEU A 175 10.34 4.62 -40.71
N LYS A 176 10.17 3.44 -41.30
CA LYS A 176 9.43 3.27 -42.55
C LYS A 176 7.96 3.69 -42.41
N GLU A 177 7.29 3.26 -41.34
CA GLU A 177 5.89 3.62 -41.09
C GLU A 177 5.76 5.11 -40.74
N LEU A 178 6.69 5.68 -39.99
CA LEU A 178 6.75 7.12 -39.71
C LEU A 178 6.99 7.97 -40.96
N ALA A 179 7.40 7.40 -42.09
CA ALA A 179 7.44 8.10 -43.37
C ALA A 179 6.10 8.05 -44.14
N ASP A 180 5.16 7.19 -43.75
CA ASP A 180 3.82 7.11 -44.36
C ASP A 180 2.92 8.25 -43.83
N ASP A 181 2.43 9.10 -44.73
CA ASP A 181 1.54 10.22 -44.39
C ASP A 181 0.25 9.73 -43.68
N ASN A 182 -0.19 8.49 -43.93
CA ASN A 182 -1.39 7.91 -43.36
C ASN A 182 -1.21 7.35 -41.95
N ALA A 183 0.03 7.20 -41.46
CA ALA A 183 0.29 6.65 -40.12
C ALA A 183 -0.47 7.43 -39.04
N GLY A 184 -1.28 6.74 -38.23
CA GLY A 184 -2.07 7.34 -37.15
C GLY A 184 -1.57 6.96 -35.78
N VAL A 185 -1.39 5.66 -35.55
CA VAL A 185 -0.79 5.08 -34.33
C VAL A 185 0.33 4.14 -34.74
N VAL A 186 1.52 4.36 -34.19
CA VAL A 186 2.70 3.52 -34.44
C VAL A 186 3.23 2.99 -33.12
N VAL A 187 3.47 1.68 -33.04
CA VAL A 187 3.99 1.01 -31.84
C VAL A 187 5.23 0.21 -32.20
N GLY A 188 6.33 0.42 -31.47
CA GLY A 188 7.55 -0.38 -31.56
C GLY A 188 7.90 -1.01 -30.21
N MET A 189 8.19 -2.32 -30.20
CA MET A 189 8.60 -3.06 -28.99
C MET A 189 10.04 -3.54 -29.10
N TYR A 190 10.86 -3.22 -28.09
CA TYR A 190 12.30 -3.41 -28.08
C TYR A 190 12.72 -4.31 -26.90
N LYS A 191 13.63 -5.27 -27.12
CA LYS A 191 14.02 -6.29 -26.12
C LYS A 191 15.47 -6.23 -25.65
N ASN A 192 16.35 -5.50 -26.34
CA ASN A 192 17.79 -5.66 -26.10
C ASN A 192 18.21 -5.17 -24.71
N VAL A 193 17.49 -4.18 -24.14
CA VAL A 193 17.70 -3.75 -22.75
C VAL A 193 17.39 -4.89 -21.78
N ASN A 194 16.25 -5.57 -21.93
CA ASN A 194 15.91 -6.76 -21.15
C ASN A 194 16.95 -7.86 -21.33
N THR A 195 17.34 -8.15 -22.58
CA THR A 195 18.31 -9.21 -22.92
C THR A 195 19.67 -8.95 -22.27
N ALA A 196 20.15 -7.71 -22.31
CA ALA A 196 21.40 -7.32 -21.67
C ALA A 196 21.32 -7.42 -20.14
N GLY A 197 20.19 -6.99 -19.56
CA GLY A 197 19.94 -7.05 -18.12
C GLY A 197 19.81 -8.48 -17.59
N SER A 198 19.09 -9.35 -18.30
CA SER A 198 18.88 -10.75 -17.90
C SER A 198 20.14 -11.59 -18.02
N THR A 199 21.00 -11.29 -19.00
CA THR A 199 22.28 -11.98 -19.21
C THR A 199 23.35 -11.51 -18.22
N ASN A 200 23.27 -10.24 -17.79
CA ASN A 200 24.26 -9.62 -16.93
C ASN A 200 23.59 -9.13 -15.63
N ALA A 201 23.26 -7.84 -15.56
CA ALA A 201 22.53 -7.24 -14.45
C ALA A 201 21.74 -6.02 -14.93
N TYR A 202 20.57 -5.77 -14.34
CA TYR A 202 19.72 -4.61 -14.63
C TYR A 202 20.17 -3.34 -13.89
N GLU A 203 21.48 -3.15 -13.71
CA GLU A 203 22.07 -2.02 -12.96
C GLU A 203 22.83 -1.09 -13.90
N SER A 204 22.75 0.22 -13.68
CA SER A 204 23.43 1.24 -14.50
C SER A 204 24.97 1.10 -14.52
N SER A 205 25.52 0.47 -13.48
CA SER A 205 26.95 0.15 -13.36
C SER A 205 27.39 -1.00 -14.27
N ASN A 206 26.46 -1.83 -14.77
CA ASN A 206 26.77 -2.85 -15.74
C ASN A 206 26.90 -2.24 -17.15
N GLN A 207 28.08 -2.38 -17.75
CA GLN A 207 28.38 -1.72 -19.02
C GLN A 207 27.53 -2.23 -20.20
N GLN A 208 27.21 -3.52 -20.24
CA GLN A 208 26.39 -4.13 -21.30
C GLN A 208 24.95 -3.62 -21.25
N TYR A 209 24.37 -3.57 -20.05
CA TYR A 209 23.03 -3.02 -19.83
C TYR A 209 22.99 -1.51 -20.12
N LYS A 210 23.97 -0.74 -19.63
CA LYS A 210 24.12 0.69 -19.94
C LYS A 210 24.24 0.94 -21.45
N ASN A 211 25.02 0.15 -22.18
CA ASN A 211 25.16 0.28 -23.63
C ASN A 211 23.85 -0.04 -24.36
N ALA A 212 23.09 -1.05 -23.91
CA ALA A 212 21.77 -1.34 -24.46
C ALA A 212 20.78 -0.18 -24.26
N ILE A 213 20.82 0.48 -23.09
CA ILE A 213 20.02 1.70 -22.82
C ILE A 213 20.39 2.82 -23.80
N LEU A 214 21.69 3.07 -24.01
CA LEU A 214 22.18 4.10 -24.94
C LEU A 214 21.84 3.77 -26.41
N GLN A 215 21.82 2.49 -26.77
CA GLN A 215 21.39 2.05 -28.09
C GLN A 215 19.89 2.29 -28.30
N PHE A 216 19.05 1.97 -27.31
CA PHE A 216 17.63 2.30 -27.35
C PHE A 216 17.38 3.81 -27.41
N ASP A 217 18.15 4.61 -26.66
CA ASP A 217 18.10 6.08 -26.74
C ASP A 217 18.38 6.60 -28.15
N THR A 218 19.32 5.98 -28.87
CA THR A 218 19.61 6.31 -30.27
C THR A 218 18.39 6.06 -31.17
N TYR A 219 17.68 4.95 -30.95
CA TYR A 219 16.44 4.64 -31.67
C TYR A 219 15.32 5.66 -31.37
N VAL A 220 15.19 6.10 -30.13
CA VAL A 220 14.27 7.20 -29.75
C VAL A 220 14.63 8.47 -30.51
N GLY A 221 15.91 8.85 -30.55
CA GLY A 221 16.39 10.03 -31.30
C GLY A 221 16.04 9.97 -32.79
N GLN A 222 16.32 8.84 -33.44
CA GLN A 222 15.99 8.60 -34.85
C GLN A 222 14.47 8.68 -35.13
N ALA A 223 13.64 8.13 -34.25
CA ALA A 223 12.18 8.19 -34.40
C ALA A 223 11.66 9.64 -34.27
N MET A 224 12.22 10.41 -33.34
CA MET A 224 11.90 11.83 -33.17
C MET A 224 12.34 12.68 -34.36
N GLU A 225 13.48 12.37 -34.97
CA GLU A 225 13.94 13.01 -36.21
C GLU A 225 13.02 12.68 -37.38
N ALA A 226 12.67 11.40 -37.56
CA ALA A 226 11.73 10.97 -38.59
C ALA A 226 10.37 11.67 -38.46
N LEU A 227 9.83 11.80 -37.25
CA LEU A 227 8.60 12.56 -36.99
C LEU A 227 8.70 14.01 -37.48
N LYS A 228 9.77 14.72 -37.09
CA LYS A 228 9.97 16.13 -37.47
C LYS A 228 10.16 16.32 -38.99
N ASN A 229 10.68 15.31 -39.67
CA ASN A 229 10.91 15.32 -41.12
C ASN A 229 9.67 14.95 -41.95
N ARG A 230 8.54 14.59 -41.32
CA ARG A 230 7.29 14.29 -42.03
C ARG A 230 6.78 15.50 -42.80
N LYS A 231 6.36 15.28 -44.05
CA LYS A 231 5.82 16.31 -44.95
C LYS A 231 4.67 17.11 -44.32
N ASN A 232 3.80 16.42 -43.56
CA ASN A 232 2.64 17.01 -42.92
C ASN A 232 2.81 17.30 -41.41
N TYR A 233 4.04 17.26 -40.87
CA TYR A 233 4.29 17.42 -39.42
C TYR A 233 3.63 18.68 -38.83
N SER A 234 3.65 19.80 -39.56
CA SER A 234 3.03 21.05 -39.11
C SER A 234 1.50 20.97 -38.93
N LYS A 235 0.83 20.05 -39.62
CA LYS A 235 -0.62 19.77 -39.55
C LYS A 235 -0.95 18.60 -38.63
N GLU A 236 0.05 17.98 -38.03
CA GLU A 236 -0.09 16.83 -37.13
C GLU A 236 0.17 17.25 -35.68
N ASN A 237 -0.44 16.52 -34.73
CA ASN A 237 -0.21 16.70 -33.31
C ASN A 237 0.11 15.34 -32.68
N TRP A 238 1.40 15.08 -32.50
CA TRP A 238 1.91 13.79 -32.03
C TRP A 238 2.05 13.76 -30.51
N MET A 239 1.50 12.72 -29.88
CA MET A 239 1.94 12.27 -28.56
C MET A 239 3.01 11.21 -28.77
N VAL A 240 4.16 11.37 -28.14
CA VAL A 240 5.20 10.33 -28.11
C VAL A 240 5.26 9.76 -26.70
N ILE A 241 5.02 8.46 -26.59
CA ILE A 241 5.07 7.72 -25.33
C ILE A 241 6.31 6.83 -25.39
N VAL A 242 7.23 6.99 -24.44
CA VAL A 242 8.33 6.04 -24.24
C VAL A 242 8.13 5.41 -22.88
N THR A 243 7.96 4.10 -22.82
CA THR A 243 7.66 3.40 -21.58
C THR A 243 8.38 2.07 -21.50
N SER A 244 8.69 1.63 -20.28
CA SER A 244 9.08 0.26 -20.04
C SER A 244 7.84 -0.60 -19.80
N SER A 245 7.82 -1.84 -20.30
CA SER A 245 6.78 -2.80 -19.91
C SER A 245 7.03 -3.39 -18.52
N ARG A 246 8.30 -3.52 -18.15
CA ARG A 246 8.78 -4.09 -16.89
C ARG A 246 10.17 -3.56 -16.54
N GLY A 247 10.52 -3.66 -15.27
CA GLY A 247 11.90 -3.54 -14.80
C GLY A 247 12.63 -4.89 -14.84
N GLY A 248 13.63 -5.01 -13.97
CA GLY A 248 14.44 -6.21 -13.84
C GLY A 248 14.98 -6.40 -12.43
N ALA A 249 15.52 -7.59 -12.14
CA ALA A 249 16.03 -7.88 -10.80
C ALA A 249 17.26 -7.02 -10.48
N ALA A 250 17.33 -6.52 -9.25
CA ALA A 250 18.43 -5.71 -8.73
C ALA A 250 18.94 -6.36 -7.45
N ALA A 251 20.27 -6.38 -7.25
CA ALA A 251 20.89 -7.10 -6.14
C ALA A 251 20.75 -6.36 -4.80
N SER A 252 20.70 -5.03 -4.85
CA SER A 252 20.70 -4.16 -3.67
C SER A 252 19.62 -3.09 -3.79
N VAL A 253 18.42 -3.38 -3.28
CA VAL A 253 17.36 -2.39 -3.13
C VAL A 253 16.99 -2.32 -1.66
N VAL A 254 16.87 -1.10 -1.13
CA VAL A 254 16.31 -0.90 0.20
C VAL A 254 14.86 -1.34 0.16
N ASN A 255 14.56 -2.48 0.79
CA ASN A 255 13.20 -2.99 0.88
C ASN A 255 12.41 -2.17 1.89
N ASP A 256 11.51 -1.32 1.40
CA ASP A 256 10.54 -0.57 2.20
C ASP A 256 9.17 -1.29 2.27
N ASN A 257 9.10 -2.54 1.81
CA ASN A 257 7.91 -3.37 1.63
C ASN A 257 6.79 -2.69 0.82
N THR A 258 7.12 -1.67 0.03
CA THR A 258 6.22 -1.09 -0.97
C THR A 258 6.60 -1.58 -2.37
N ILE A 259 5.68 -1.41 -3.33
CA ILE A 259 5.94 -1.68 -4.75
C ILE A 259 7.20 -0.97 -5.28
N PHE A 260 7.54 0.20 -4.74
CA PHE A 260 8.70 0.99 -5.16
C PHE A 260 10.04 0.38 -4.75
N SER A 261 10.05 -0.58 -3.83
CA SER A 261 11.23 -1.37 -3.51
C SER A 261 11.33 -2.67 -4.32
N ASN A 262 10.33 -2.98 -5.16
CA ASN A 262 10.40 -4.08 -6.10
C ASN A 262 11.05 -3.62 -7.42
N PRO A 263 12.34 -3.93 -7.67
CA PRO A 263 13.05 -3.45 -8.85
C PRO A 263 12.49 -4.01 -10.16
N LYS A 264 11.77 -5.14 -10.10
CA LYS A 264 11.13 -5.74 -11.27
C LYS A 264 9.88 -4.97 -11.69
N ALA A 265 9.22 -4.29 -10.75
CA ALA A 265 8.08 -3.44 -11.03
C ALA A 265 8.50 -2.02 -11.44
N ASN A 266 9.71 -1.56 -11.09
CA ASN A 266 10.16 -0.21 -11.46
C ASN A 266 10.35 -0.06 -12.98
N THR A 267 9.46 0.71 -13.59
CA THR A 267 9.49 1.10 -15.01
C THR A 267 9.85 2.57 -15.18
N PHE A 268 10.07 2.97 -16.42
CA PHE A 268 10.13 4.37 -16.83
C PHE A 268 8.93 4.68 -17.69
N THR A 269 8.38 5.89 -17.59
CA THR A 269 7.36 6.38 -18.53
C THR A 269 7.56 7.85 -18.80
N LEU A 270 7.48 8.26 -20.06
CA LEU A 270 7.32 9.65 -20.47
C LEU A 270 6.17 9.79 -21.47
N PHE A 271 5.49 10.93 -21.38
CA PHE A 271 4.48 11.41 -22.32
C PHE A 271 4.94 12.75 -22.87
N TYR A 272 5.45 12.74 -24.11
CA TYR A 272 6.01 13.91 -24.78
C TYR A 272 5.01 14.55 -25.75
N ASN A 273 4.98 15.88 -25.76
CA ASN A 273 4.43 16.69 -26.84
C ASN A 273 5.18 18.03 -26.88
N ASP A 274 5.40 18.60 -28.07
CA ASP A 274 6.18 19.83 -28.24
C ASP A 274 5.61 21.06 -27.48
N LYS A 275 4.31 21.02 -27.17
CA LYS A 275 3.61 22.07 -26.40
C LYS A 275 3.67 21.88 -24.90
N TYR A 276 4.01 20.69 -24.40
CA TYR A 276 4.02 20.45 -22.96
C TYR A 276 5.13 21.23 -22.26
N GLN A 277 4.94 21.39 -20.95
CA GLN A 277 5.99 21.76 -20.03
C GLN A 277 6.48 20.51 -19.28
N SER A 278 7.74 20.54 -18.85
CA SER A 278 8.32 19.48 -18.03
C SER A 278 7.53 19.29 -16.73
N LYS A 279 7.09 18.07 -16.46
CA LYS A 279 6.48 17.66 -15.20
C LYS A 279 7.04 16.31 -14.76
N LEU A 280 7.87 16.34 -13.71
CA LEU A 280 8.35 15.13 -13.05
C LEU A 280 7.27 14.65 -12.06
N ILE A 281 6.89 13.39 -12.17
CA ILE A 281 6.14 12.66 -11.16
C ILE A 281 7.14 11.78 -10.42
N ASP A 282 7.57 12.23 -9.24
CA ASP A 282 8.61 11.55 -8.47
C ASP A 282 8.03 10.43 -7.58
N LYS A 283 8.92 9.64 -6.95
CA LYS A 283 8.51 8.64 -5.95
C LYS A 283 7.70 9.33 -4.84
N PRO A 284 6.48 8.87 -4.52
CA PRO A 284 5.71 9.44 -3.42
C PRO A 284 6.41 9.20 -2.08
N PHE A 285 6.07 10.01 -1.08
CA PHE A 285 6.48 9.74 0.29
C PHE A 285 5.85 8.43 0.76
N THR A 286 6.66 7.42 1.09
CA THR A 286 6.18 6.09 1.49
C THR A 286 6.04 5.93 3.01
N GLY A 287 6.58 6.86 3.80
CA GLY A 287 6.56 6.82 5.26
C GLY A 287 7.92 7.22 5.85
N ASN A 288 7.96 7.40 7.17
CA ASN A 288 9.21 7.68 7.88
C ASN A 288 9.96 6.38 8.14
N VAL A 289 11.28 6.37 7.91
CA VAL A 289 12.13 5.24 8.29
C VAL A 289 12.19 5.15 9.81
N TYR A 290 11.80 4.01 10.38
CA TYR A 290 11.90 3.73 11.80
C TYR A 290 13.12 2.86 12.08
N ASP A 291 14.27 3.52 12.19
CA ASP A 291 15.56 2.88 12.36
C ASP A 291 15.85 2.53 13.83
N GLY A 292 16.32 1.30 14.05
CA GLY A 292 16.68 0.84 15.38
C GLY A 292 17.04 -0.63 15.40
N ASN A 293 17.42 -1.11 16.58
CA ASN A 293 17.55 -2.54 16.84
C ASN A 293 16.39 -2.92 17.75
N PHE A 294 15.61 -3.93 17.40
CA PHE A 294 14.36 -4.27 18.09
C PHE A 294 14.35 -5.73 18.49
N VAL A 295 13.71 -6.06 19.61
CA VAL A 295 13.56 -7.46 20.02
C VAL A 295 12.56 -8.16 19.11
N ARG A 296 12.96 -9.32 18.56
CA ARG A 296 12.04 -10.26 17.92
C ARG A 296 11.44 -11.16 19.00
N PHE A 297 10.11 -11.19 19.11
CA PHE A 297 9.40 -11.93 20.16
C PHE A 297 9.24 -13.44 19.90
N TYR A 298 10.03 -13.98 18.95
CA TYR A 298 10.11 -15.40 18.65
C TYR A 298 11.48 -15.76 18.06
N SER A 299 12.06 -16.88 18.50
CA SER A 299 13.46 -17.25 18.20
C SER A 299 13.63 -18.58 17.46
N SER A 300 12.59 -19.41 17.35
CA SER A 300 12.70 -20.71 16.66
C SER A 300 12.24 -20.63 15.21
N THR A 301 12.86 -21.42 14.33
CA THR A 301 12.46 -21.57 12.93
C THR A 301 11.89 -22.98 12.71
N GLY A 302 10.78 -23.09 11.97
CA GLY A 302 10.16 -24.35 11.57
C GLY A 302 8.91 -24.75 12.37
N VAL A 303 8.06 -25.56 11.72
CA VAL A 303 6.84 -26.12 12.31
C VAL A 303 7.26 -27.14 13.37
N ALA A 304 7.12 -26.78 14.64
CA ALA A 304 7.55 -27.61 15.75
C ALA A 304 6.36 -28.03 16.62
N SER A 305 6.54 -29.05 17.46
CA SER A 305 5.56 -29.44 18.47
C SER A 305 5.22 -28.26 19.39
N GLU A 306 4.07 -28.28 20.06
CA GLU A 306 3.64 -27.23 20.99
C GLU A 306 4.74 -26.85 22.02
N ALA A 307 5.44 -27.85 22.57
CA ALA A 307 6.55 -27.63 23.49
C ALA A 307 7.71 -26.84 22.86
N ALA A 308 7.98 -27.06 21.57
CA ALA A 308 9.03 -26.37 20.85
C ALA A 308 8.63 -24.93 20.49
N LEU A 309 7.36 -24.67 20.15
CA LEU A 309 6.84 -23.29 19.96
C LEU A 309 6.97 -22.46 21.24
N GLN A 310 6.61 -23.03 22.38
CA GLN A 310 6.75 -22.38 23.68
C GLN A 310 8.21 -22.17 24.10
N SER A 311 9.13 -23.04 23.66
CA SER A 311 10.57 -22.91 23.95
C SER A 311 11.23 -21.76 23.17
N GLY A 312 10.70 -21.45 21.98
CA GLY A 312 11.18 -20.37 21.12
C GLY A 312 10.53 -19.02 21.40
N ALA A 313 9.46 -18.99 22.19
CA ALA A 313 8.74 -17.78 22.56
C ALA A 313 9.59 -16.84 23.44
N ILE A 314 9.54 -15.55 23.12
CA ILE A 314 10.18 -14.49 23.89
C ILE A 314 9.08 -13.57 24.43
N ARG A 315 9.29 -13.05 25.64
CA ARG A 315 8.42 -12.03 26.23
C ARG A 315 9.23 -11.05 27.05
N ALA A 316 8.71 -9.85 27.25
CA ALA A 316 9.26 -8.90 28.19
C ALA A 316 8.21 -8.58 29.26
N GLU A 317 8.61 -8.61 30.53
CA GLU A 317 7.67 -8.45 31.64
C GLU A 317 8.08 -7.32 32.58
N LEU A 318 7.07 -6.58 33.04
CA LEU A 318 7.16 -5.67 34.15
C LEU A 318 6.36 -6.25 35.32
N ARG A 319 7.06 -6.86 36.28
CA ARG A 319 6.50 -7.44 37.50
C ARG A 319 6.59 -6.45 38.66
N PHE A 320 5.47 -6.22 39.33
CA PHE A 320 5.38 -5.31 40.47
C PHE A 320 6.05 -5.87 41.73
N ASP A 321 6.00 -7.19 41.89
CA ASP A 321 6.47 -7.92 43.07
C ASP A 321 8.00 -7.91 43.23
N ASP A 322 8.73 -7.66 42.15
CA ASP A 322 10.20 -7.69 42.11
C ASP A 322 10.84 -6.35 42.53
N VAL A 323 10.07 -5.25 42.65
CA VAL A 323 10.66 -3.92 42.95
C VAL A 323 9.91 -3.09 44.01
N LEU A 324 8.57 -3.08 44.16
CA LEU A 324 7.92 -2.26 45.21
C LEU A 324 6.59 -2.84 45.71
N LYS A 325 6.50 -3.09 47.03
CA LYS A 325 5.31 -3.60 47.74
C LYS A 325 4.29 -2.52 48.15
N SER A 326 4.44 -1.25 47.77
CA SER A 326 3.47 -0.21 48.17
C SER A 326 2.50 0.12 47.03
N SER A 327 1.24 -0.24 47.24
CA SER A 327 0.09 -0.05 46.34
C SER A 327 -0.33 1.42 46.14
N ALA A 328 0.41 2.40 46.64
CA ALA A 328 0.01 3.80 46.68
C ALA A 328 0.48 4.64 45.46
N ILE A 329 1.49 4.21 44.71
CA ILE A 329 2.09 5.03 43.63
C ILE A 329 2.51 4.17 42.43
N ASN A 330 1.54 3.54 41.73
CA ASN A 330 1.80 2.86 40.47
C ASN A 330 1.38 3.77 39.29
N PRO A 331 2.30 4.29 38.45
CA PRO A 331 1.96 5.15 37.30
C PRO A 331 1.09 4.45 36.24
N LEU A 332 0.98 3.12 36.31
CA LEU A 332 0.24 2.25 35.39
C LEU A 332 -1.04 1.66 36.03
N ASN A 333 -1.48 2.21 37.16
CA ASN A 333 -2.79 1.93 37.75
C ASN A 333 -3.73 3.10 37.41
N PHE A 334 -4.81 2.81 36.69
CA PHE A 334 -5.79 3.80 36.22
C PHE A 334 -7.05 3.81 37.10
N GLY A 335 -7.17 2.88 38.04
CA GLY A 335 -8.39 2.63 38.79
C GLY A 335 -9.57 2.19 37.92
N SER A 336 -10.72 1.98 38.57
CA SER A 336 -11.93 1.52 37.88
C SER A 336 -12.59 2.57 36.97
N LYS A 337 -12.10 3.82 36.94
CA LYS A 337 -12.70 4.94 36.21
C LYS A 337 -11.70 5.90 35.53
N GLY A 338 -10.39 5.67 35.64
CA GLY A 338 -9.42 6.56 35.01
C GLY A 338 -9.38 6.40 33.49
N ASP A 339 -9.32 7.53 32.80
CA ASP A 339 -9.15 7.56 31.35
C ASP A 339 -7.66 7.45 31.00
N PHE A 340 -7.34 6.71 29.95
CA PHE A 340 -5.97 6.50 29.54
C PHE A 340 -5.86 6.12 28.07
N THR A 341 -4.66 6.31 27.54
CA THR A 341 -4.28 5.85 26.20
C THR A 341 -3.02 5.01 26.29
N ILE A 342 -3.00 3.89 25.56
CA ILE A 342 -1.81 3.10 25.30
C ILE A 342 -1.50 3.23 23.82
N GLU A 343 -0.30 3.68 23.47
CA GLU A 343 0.22 3.63 22.11
C GLU A 343 1.43 2.70 22.03
N MET A 344 1.63 2.06 20.89
CA MET A 344 2.86 1.34 20.58
C MET A 344 3.02 1.18 19.07
N LYS A 345 4.23 0.82 18.65
CA LYS A 345 4.50 0.36 17.30
C LYS A 345 4.59 -1.16 17.27
N VAL A 346 3.91 -1.78 16.30
CA VAL A 346 3.93 -3.23 16.07
C VAL A 346 4.38 -3.52 14.65
N ARG A 347 5.20 -4.55 14.50
CA ARG A 347 5.63 -5.08 13.20
C ARG A 347 5.52 -6.60 13.22
N LYS A 348 5.02 -7.18 12.13
CA LYS A 348 4.92 -8.63 11.95
C LYS A 348 6.09 -9.15 11.12
N ASN A 349 6.65 -10.28 11.53
CA ASN A 349 7.48 -11.08 10.63
C ASN A 349 6.60 -12.06 9.84
N LYS A 350 7.15 -12.67 8.79
CA LYS A 350 6.44 -13.73 8.07
C LYS A 350 6.18 -14.88 9.03
N ASN A 351 4.94 -15.36 9.08
CA ASN A 351 4.54 -16.50 9.88
C ASN A 351 5.32 -17.74 9.43
N THR A 352 6.15 -18.26 10.32
CA THR A 352 6.95 -19.48 10.08
C THR A 352 6.37 -20.72 10.77
N ILE A 353 5.26 -20.54 11.49
CA ILE A 353 4.72 -21.49 12.46
C ILE A 353 3.52 -22.23 11.89
N GLY A 354 2.53 -21.48 11.37
CA GLY A 354 1.40 -22.02 10.60
C GLY A 354 0.53 -23.06 11.30
N THR A 355 0.40 -23.05 12.63
CA THR A 355 -0.40 -24.10 13.33
C THR A 355 -1.90 -23.90 13.12
N PHE A 356 -2.36 -22.65 13.02
CA PHE A 356 -3.77 -22.36 12.79
C PHE A 356 -4.21 -22.66 11.33
N ALA A 357 -3.39 -22.23 10.37
CA ALA A 357 -3.64 -22.41 8.94
C ALA A 357 -2.29 -22.48 8.23
N LYS A 358 -2.00 -23.61 7.57
CA LYS A 358 -0.72 -23.84 6.89
C LYS A 358 -0.53 -22.89 5.70
N GLU A 359 -1.63 -22.45 5.09
CA GLU A 359 -1.66 -21.45 4.03
C GLU A 359 -1.13 -20.08 4.49
N ASN A 360 -1.06 -19.80 5.79
CA ASN A 360 -0.49 -18.57 6.32
C ASN A 360 1.05 -18.62 6.39
N ILE A 361 1.69 -19.79 6.22
CA ILE A 361 3.15 -19.90 6.25
C ILE A 361 3.76 -19.04 5.14
N GLY A 362 4.75 -18.22 5.49
CA GLY A 362 5.39 -17.28 4.56
C GLY A 362 4.61 -15.99 4.31
N THR A 363 3.43 -15.82 4.92
CA THR A 363 2.61 -14.60 4.88
C THR A 363 2.76 -13.80 6.18
N TYR A 364 2.30 -12.56 6.23
CA TYR A 364 2.23 -11.76 7.47
C TYR A 364 0.92 -11.97 8.26
N THR A 365 0.20 -13.06 8.00
CA THR A 365 -1.10 -13.35 8.61
C THR A 365 -0.91 -14.24 9.83
N PHE A 366 -1.49 -13.82 10.95
CA PHE A 366 -1.56 -14.62 12.18
C PHE A 366 -2.98 -14.58 12.72
N GLN A 367 -3.39 -15.63 13.40
CA GLN A 367 -4.68 -15.66 14.05
C GLN A 367 -4.47 -15.82 15.54
N TRP A 368 -4.78 -14.75 16.28
CA TRP A 368 -4.84 -14.70 17.73
C TRP A 368 -3.55 -14.73 18.57
N PRO A 369 -2.31 -14.61 18.06
CA PRO A 369 -1.18 -14.45 18.96
C PRO A 369 -1.30 -13.13 19.72
N SER A 370 -1.27 -13.20 21.05
CA SER A 370 -1.22 -12.02 21.90
C SER A 370 0.20 -11.47 21.95
N PHE A 371 0.34 -10.14 21.92
CA PHE A 371 1.64 -9.48 21.85
C PHE A 371 1.82 -8.35 22.87
N PHE A 372 0.74 -7.94 23.55
CA PHE A 372 0.82 -7.01 24.68
C PHE A 372 -0.37 -7.21 25.60
N GLY A 373 -0.21 -7.04 26.91
CA GLY A 373 -1.35 -7.15 27.81
C GLY A 373 -1.00 -7.17 29.28
N ARG A 374 -2.05 -7.14 30.10
CA ARG A 374 -2.00 -7.32 31.55
C ARG A 374 -2.88 -8.50 31.93
N LYS A 375 -2.42 -9.68 31.54
CA LYS A 375 -3.16 -10.95 31.66
C LYS A 375 -2.18 -12.11 31.86
N ILE A 376 -2.49 -13.04 32.75
CA ILE A 376 -1.63 -14.20 33.03
C ILE A 376 -1.73 -15.25 31.91
N THR A 377 -2.93 -15.42 31.37
CA THR A 377 -3.15 -16.26 30.20
C THR A 377 -4.34 -15.72 29.42
N ARG A 378 -4.33 -15.84 28.10
CA ARG A 378 -5.51 -15.53 27.30
C ARG A 378 -6.67 -16.47 27.58
N LEU A 379 -6.42 -17.70 28.05
CA LEU A 379 -7.43 -18.73 28.35
C LEU A 379 -8.61 -18.14 29.13
N ASN A 380 -9.83 -18.56 28.82
CA ASN A 380 -11.02 -18.14 29.54
C ASN A 380 -11.22 -18.96 30.83
N ASN A 381 -10.18 -19.21 31.63
CA ASN A 381 -10.27 -19.90 32.93
C ASN A 381 -9.94 -18.94 34.10
N THR A 382 -9.81 -19.43 35.34
CA THR A 382 -9.52 -18.62 36.55
C THR A 382 -8.23 -17.77 36.46
N GLY A 383 -7.33 -18.03 35.50
CA GLY A 383 -6.15 -17.19 35.19
C GLY A 383 -6.34 -16.20 34.03
N GLY A 384 -7.54 -16.18 33.45
CA GLY A 384 -7.96 -15.45 32.27
C GLY A 384 -8.49 -14.04 32.49
N VAL A 385 -8.12 -13.40 33.60
CA VAL A 385 -8.65 -12.09 33.99
C VAL A 385 -7.74 -10.97 33.50
N GLY A 386 -8.30 -9.98 32.82
CA GLY A 386 -7.57 -8.78 32.35
C GLY A 386 -7.71 -8.58 30.86
N TRP A 387 -6.79 -7.80 30.28
CA TRP A 387 -6.82 -7.44 28.86
C TRP A 387 -5.54 -7.79 28.12
N CYS A 388 -5.67 -8.00 26.81
CA CYS A 388 -4.55 -8.18 25.90
C CYS A 388 -4.88 -7.64 24.50
N LEU A 389 -3.82 -7.33 23.77
CA LEU A 389 -3.82 -7.07 22.35
C LEU A 389 -3.33 -8.30 21.62
N SER A 390 -4.00 -8.65 20.52
CA SER A 390 -3.69 -9.83 19.74
C SER A 390 -3.82 -9.55 18.24
N ILE A 391 -3.08 -10.29 17.41
CA ILE A 391 -3.25 -10.22 15.96
C ILE A 391 -4.55 -10.93 15.55
N GLU A 392 -5.28 -10.35 14.60
CA GLU A 392 -6.52 -10.91 14.03
C GLU A 392 -6.40 -10.89 12.50
N LYS A 393 -5.85 -11.97 11.95
CA LYS A 393 -5.55 -12.15 10.53
C LYS A 393 -4.68 -11.01 9.98
N LEU A 394 -5.29 -10.11 9.21
CA LEU A 394 -4.64 -8.97 8.60
C LEU A 394 -4.55 -7.75 9.54
N THR A 395 -5.28 -7.79 10.66
CA THR A 395 -5.53 -6.68 11.59
C THR A 395 -5.05 -7.05 13.02
N TRP A 396 -5.52 -6.31 14.02
CA TRP A 396 -5.32 -6.58 15.44
C TRP A 396 -6.62 -6.32 16.22
N ARG A 397 -6.64 -6.74 17.49
CA ARG A 397 -7.79 -6.60 18.37
C ARG A 397 -7.41 -6.33 19.81
N PHE A 398 -8.30 -5.66 20.52
CA PHE A 398 -8.31 -5.55 21.97
C PHE A 398 -9.29 -6.59 22.54
N SER A 399 -8.89 -7.29 23.61
CA SER A 399 -9.78 -8.20 24.33
C SER A 399 -9.66 -7.96 25.84
N LEU A 400 -10.80 -7.94 26.55
CA LEU A 400 -10.89 -7.80 28.01
C LEU A 400 -11.87 -8.85 28.54
N ALA A 401 -11.43 -9.72 29.45
CA ALA A 401 -12.23 -10.86 29.92
C ALA A 401 -12.03 -11.14 31.41
N ARG A 402 -13.00 -11.88 31.99
CA ARG A 402 -13.02 -12.28 33.41
C ARG A 402 -12.60 -13.74 33.68
N GLY A 403 -12.42 -14.59 32.67
CA GLY A 403 -12.37 -16.06 32.85
C GLY A 403 -13.76 -16.65 33.13
N ALA A 404 -14.08 -17.86 32.63
CA ALA A 404 -15.44 -18.41 32.43
C ALA A 404 -16.23 -18.66 33.74
N THR A 405 -17.58 -18.56 33.80
CA THR A 405 -18.66 -18.89 32.82
C THR A 405 -19.92 -17.99 33.00
N PRO A 406 -20.85 -17.92 32.01
CA PRO A 406 -20.80 -18.46 30.64
C PRO A 406 -20.08 -17.54 29.64
N ALA A 407 -19.71 -18.09 28.48
CA ALA A 407 -19.10 -17.35 27.36
C ALA A 407 -20.11 -16.40 26.71
N GLY A 408 -19.66 -15.19 26.34
CA GLY A 408 -20.47 -14.15 25.69
C GLY A 408 -21.02 -13.06 26.61
N THR A 409 -21.06 -13.27 27.94
CA THR A 409 -21.55 -12.26 28.90
C THR A 409 -20.45 -11.59 29.75
N ASN A 410 -19.19 -12.05 29.62
CA ASN A 410 -18.08 -11.70 30.52
C ASN A 410 -16.76 -11.37 29.78
N GLU A 411 -16.85 -11.05 28.50
CA GLU A 411 -15.74 -10.65 27.64
C GLU A 411 -16.20 -9.54 26.69
N ILE A 412 -15.29 -8.65 26.34
CA ILE A 412 -15.40 -7.78 25.18
C ILE A 412 -14.19 -8.01 24.27
N GLY A 413 -14.46 -8.28 22.99
CA GLY A 413 -13.47 -8.38 21.93
C GLY A 413 -13.76 -7.35 20.86
N VAL A 414 -12.80 -6.49 20.57
CA VAL A 414 -12.94 -5.37 19.63
C VAL A 414 -11.85 -5.50 18.58
N ASN A 415 -12.24 -5.79 17.34
CA ASN A 415 -11.32 -5.86 16.22
C ASN A 415 -11.14 -4.46 15.64
N ALA A 416 -9.93 -4.12 15.20
CA ALA A 416 -9.68 -2.90 14.42
C ALA A 416 -10.27 -2.97 12.98
N ASP A 417 -11.17 -3.92 12.70
CA ASP A 417 -11.66 -4.27 11.36
C ASP A 417 -12.80 -3.36 10.87
N ASP A 418 -12.44 -2.16 10.42
CA ASP A 418 -13.29 -1.34 9.55
C ASP A 418 -12.94 -1.49 8.06
N LYS A 419 -12.31 -2.61 7.67
CA LYS A 419 -11.91 -2.96 6.29
C LYS A 419 -10.97 -1.97 5.58
N LYS A 420 -10.32 -1.04 6.30
CA LYS A 420 -9.44 -0.03 5.70
C LYS A 420 -7.97 -0.14 6.09
N VAL A 421 -7.64 -0.71 7.25
CA VAL A 421 -6.25 -0.74 7.73
C VAL A 421 -5.72 -2.16 7.87
N ILE A 422 -4.77 -2.51 7.01
CA ILE A 422 -4.06 -3.78 6.98
C ILE A 422 -2.68 -3.56 7.59
N ILE A 423 -2.33 -4.35 8.61
CA ILE A 423 -0.98 -4.30 9.22
C ILE A 423 -0.11 -5.49 8.81
N ALA A 424 -0.49 -6.17 7.72
CA ALA A 424 0.06 -7.44 7.25
C ALA A 424 1.03 -7.29 6.06
N ASP A 425 1.92 -6.32 6.13
CA ASP A 425 2.85 -5.95 5.06
C ASP A 425 4.33 -6.04 5.45
N GLY A 426 4.63 -6.27 6.74
CA GLY A 426 5.99 -6.35 7.27
C GLY A 426 6.62 -5.01 7.66
N ASN A 427 5.87 -3.91 7.56
CA ASN A 427 6.23 -2.59 8.06
C ASN A 427 5.81 -2.39 9.52
N TRP A 428 6.23 -1.26 10.09
CA TRP A 428 5.79 -0.83 11.41
C TRP A 428 4.46 -0.10 11.31
N HIS A 429 3.52 -0.45 12.18
CA HIS A 429 2.26 0.26 12.33
C HIS A 429 2.15 0.82 13.73
N ALA A 430 1.69 2.06 13.84
CA ALA A 430 1.36 2.66 15.12
C ALA A 430 -0.06 2.23 15.51
N ILE A 431 -0.23 1.68 16.70
CA ILE A 431 -1.56 1.31 17.21
C ILE A 431 -1.83 2.05 18.52
N ALA A 432 -3.08 2.47 18.70
CA ALA A 432 -3.52 3.10 19.94
C ALA A 432 -4.81 2.46 20.47
N VAL A 433 -4.87 2.30 21.79
CA VAL A 433 -6.05 1.93 22.55
C VAL A 433 -6.38 3.08 23.47
N VAL A 434 -7.57 3.66 23.31
CA VAL A 434 -8.06 4.76 24.15
C VAL A 434 -9.21 4.24 24.99
N ILE A 435 -9.07 4.29 26.31
CA ILE A 435 -10.16 4.05 27.25
C ILE A 435 -10.66 5.39 27.77
N ARG A 436 -11.92 5.70 27.48
CA ARG A 436 -12.55 6.98 27.82
C ARG A 436 -13.89 6.79 28.51
N THR A 437 -14.17 7.62 29.49
CA THR A 437 -15.47 7.70 30.15
C THR A 437 -16.29 8.82 29.51
N GLU A 438 -17.48 8.49 29.02
CA GLU A 438 -18.42 9.43 28.42
C GLU A 438 -19.76 9.34 29.14
N GLY A 439 -20.09 10.36 29.94
CA GLY A 439 -21.23 10.30 30.85
C GLY A 439 -21.06 9.19 31.88
N THR A 440 -22.01 8.25 31.92
CA THR A 440 -21.98 7.08 32.83
C THR A 440 -21.45 5.82 32.16
N LYS A 441 -20.94 5.91 30.93
CA LYS A 441 -20.47 4.76 30.14
C LYS A 441 -18.98 4.86 29.88
N ARG A 442 -18.33 3.72 29.65
CA ARG A 442 -16.91 3.64 29.34
C ARG A 442 -16.72 2.97 27.99
N PHE A 443 -15.82 3.50 27.19
CA PHE A 443 -15.59 3.05 25.82
C PHE A 443 -14.13 2.70 25.61
N VAL A 444 -13.89 1.72 24.75
CA VAL A 444 -12.60 1.47 24.13
C VAL A 444 -12.66 1.90 22.67
N SER A 445 -11.72 2.75 22.26
CA SER A 445 -11.51 3.13 20.86
C SER A 445 -10.15 2.62 20.38
N LEU A 446 -10.11 2.09 19.15
CA LEU A 446 -8.89 1.58 18.52
C LEU A 446 -8.51 2.47 17.35
N TYR A 447 -7.21 2.70 17.19
CA TYR A 447 -6.64 3.49 16.10
C TYR A 447 -5.43 2.77 15.53
N THR A 448 -5.24 2.88 14.21
CA THR A 448 -4.09 2.34 13.50
C THR A 448 -3.54 3.43 12.59
N ASP A 449 -2.24 3.68 12.67
CA ASP A 449 -1.51 4.72 11.94
C ASP A 449 -2.13 6.12 12.08
N GLY A 450 -2.62 6.43 13.29
CA GLY A 450 -3.28 7.69 13.61
C GLY A 450 -4.75 7.77 13.14
N ILE A 451 -5.27 6.74 12.48
CA ILE A 451 -6.63 6.70 11.93
C ILE A 451 -7.55 5.92 12.89
N PHE A 452 -8.70 6.49 13.21
CA PHE A 452 -9.74 5.82 14.00
C PHE A 452 -10.26 4.57 13.27
N ASN A 453 -10.27 3.42 13.95
CA ASN A 453 -10.85 2.18 13.43
C ASN A 453 -12.27 1.96 13.97
N THR A 454 -12.39 1.81 15.29
CA THR A 454 -13.65 1.39 15.91
C THR A 454 -13.76 1.86 17.35
N LYS A 455 -14.98 1.87 17.88
CA LYS A 455 -15.32 2.18 19.26
C LYS A 455 -16.36 1.20 19.78
N ALA A 456 -16.15 0.69 20.98
CA ALA A 456 -17.09 -0.22 21.64
C ALA A 456 -17.30 0.17 23.11
N GLU A 457 -18.54 0.03 23.60
CA GLU A 457 -18.87 0.20 25.01
C GLU A 457 -18.32 -0.97 25.82
N ILE A 458 -17.60 -0.67 26.90
CA ILE A 458 -17.10 -1.66 27.85
C ILE A 458 -18.20 -1.89 28.89
N PRO A 459 -18.72 -3.13 29.05
CA PRO A 459 -19.69 -3.45 30.09
C PRO A 459 -19.18 -3.04 31.47
N GLU A 460 -20.03 -2.43 32.30
CA GLU A 460 -19.69 -1.94 33.65
C GLU A 460 -19.07 -3.04 34.52
N THR A 461 -19.55 -4.27 34.35
CA THR A 461 -18.99 -5.44 35.04
C THR A 461 -17.51 -5.64 34.74
N LEU A 462 -16.99 -5.25 33.58
CA LEU A 462 -15.60 -5.47 33.20
C LEU A 462 -14.65 -4.34 33.61
N TRP A 463 -15.16 -3.17 34.05
CA TRP A 463 -14.31 -2.01 34.38
C TRP A 463 -13.23 -2.29 35.46
N PRO A 464 -13.51 -3.04 36.54
CA PRO A 464 -12.48 -3.35 37.54
C PRO A 464 -11.34 -4.21 37.00
N LEU A 465 -11.52 -4.87 35.86
CA LEU A 465 -10.55 -5.81 35.29
C LEU A 465 -9.45 -5.13 34.46
N ILE A 466 -9.59 -3.83 34.20
CA ILE A 466 -8.55 -3.05 33.51
C ILE A 466 -7.26 -3.00 34.34
N ASP A 467 -7.43 -2.94 35.67
CA ASP A 467 -6.34 -2.85 36.65
C ASP A 467 -6.16 -4.12 37.49
N THR A 468 -6.48 -5.29 36.92
CA THR A 468 -6.43 -6.60 37.60
C THR A 468 -5.26 -6.76 38.58
N TYR A 469 -5.60 -7.30 39.75
CA TYR A 469 -4.67 -7.60 40.82
C TYR A 469 -3.81 -8.82 40.43
N ASN A 470 -2.47 -8.68 40.48
CA ASN A 470 -1.43 -9.70 40.33
C ASN A 470 -1.02 -10.19 38.91
N ALA A 471 -1.46 -9.54 37.82
CA ALA A 471 -0.92 -9.84 36.48
C ALA A 471 0.20 -8.83 36.09
N PRO A 472 1.36 -9.30 35.58
CA PRO A 472 2.39 -8.40 35.04
C PRO A 472 1.92 -7.75 33.73
N TYR A 473 2.52 -6.61 33.40
CA TYR A 473 2.50 -6.14 32.01
C TYR A 473 3.45 -7.02 31.21
N THR A 474 2.98 -7.54 30.10
CA THR A 474 3.73 -8.47 29.24
C THR A 474 3.71 -7.95 27.81
N ILE A 475 4.90 -7.91 27.19
CA ILE A 475 5.12 -7.68 25.76
C ILE A 475 5.56 -9.01 25.14
N GLY A 476 5.09 -9.34 23.94
CA GLY A 476 5.34 -10.63 23.29
C GLY A 476 4.44 -11.72 23.83
N TYR A 477 4.99 -12.93 24.02
CA TYR A 477 4.21 -14.13 24.28
C TYR A 477 3.39 -14.08 25.59
N ILE A 478 2.07 -14.09 25.45
CA ILE A 478 1.09 -14.36 26.52
C ILE A 478 0.43 -15.72 26.20
N PRO A 479 0.53 -16.73 27.08
CA PRO A 479 0.02 -18.08 26.81
C PRO A 479 -1.48 -18.11 26.49
N ASP A 480 -1.89 -18.81 25.42
CA ASP A 480 -3.28 -18.92 24.97
C ASP A 480 -3.68 -20.33 24.43
N GLU A 481 -4.96 -20.50 24.04
CA GLU A 481 -5.49 -21.72 23.43
C GLU A 481 -4.88 -22.03 22.05
N ASN A 482 -4.35 -21.01 21.38
CA ASN A 482 -3.98 -21.05 19.96
C ASN A 482 -2.50 -21.38 19.73
N LYS A 483 -1.70 -21.54 20.80
CA LYS A 483 -0.35 -22.13 20.81
C LYS A 483 0.73 -21.40 19.99
N ASP A 484 0.34 -20.46 19.12
CA ASP A 484 1.24 -19.68 18.27
C ASP A 484 1.80 -18.46 19.02
N PRO A 485 3.11 -18.39 19.26
CA PRO A 485 3.74 -17.17 19.74
C PRO A 485 3.68 -16.07 18.68
N PHE A 486 3.67 -14.82 19.16
CA PHE A 486 3.82 -13.66 18.29
C PHE A 486 5.24 -13.59 17.70
N ASP A 487 5.36 -13.85 16.40
CA ASP A 487 6.61 -13.61 15.65
C ASP A 487 6.59 -12.21 15.02
N GLY A 488 7.16 -11.26 15.76
CA GLY A 488 7.26 -9.87 15.35
C GLY A 488 8.00 -9.03 16.37
N ASN A 489 7.84 -7.71 16.24
CA ASN A 489 8.46 -6.72 17.11
C ASN A 489 7.39 -5.80 17.70
N VAL A 490 7.64 -5.32 18.92
CA VAL A 490 6.85 -4.27 19.59
C VAL A 490 7.83 -3.24 20.12
N SER A 491 7.54 -1.97 19.92
CA SER A 491 8.42 -0.84 20.28
C SER A 491 7.61 0.41 20.59
N ASP A 492 8.27 1.45 21.10
CA ASP A 492 7.71 2.79 21.31
C ASP A 492 6.43 2.77 22.15
N ILE A 493 6.47 2.06 23.27
CA ILE A 493 5.30 1.90 24.14
C ILE A 493 5.14 3.18 24.95
N ARG A 494 4.00 3.86 24.75
CA ARG A 494 3.62 5.10 25.43
C ARG A 494 2.36 4.84 26.24
N ILE A 495 2.39 5.20 27.51
CA ILE A 495 1.23 5.10 28.38
C ILE A 495 0.88 6.49 28.90
N TRP A 496 -0.33 6.94 28.59
CA TRP A 496 -0.82 8.27 28.92
C TRP A 496 -1.93 8.17 29.97
N ARG A 497 -1.87 8.97 31.04
CA ARG A 497 -2.95 9.15 32.03
C ARG A 497 -4.04 10.11 31.54
N LYS A 498 -4.36 10.02 30.26
CA LYS A 498 -5.37 10.81 29.58
C LYS A 498 -5.89 10.00 28.40
N ALA A 499 -7.19 10.05 28.16
CA ALA A 499 -7.73 9.66 26.85
C ALA A 499 -7.35 10.75 25.84
N LEU A 500 -6.29 10.52 25.06
CA LEU A 500 -5.87 11.42 23.98
C LEU A 500 -7.02 11.65 22.99
N SER A 501 -7.05 12.81 22.34
CA SER A 501 -8.04 13.13 21.31
C SER A 501 -7.67 12.48 19.98
N ASP A 502 -8.65 12.39 19.07
CA ASP A 502 -8.46 11.84 17.73
C ASP A 502 -7.43 12.68 16.95
N GLU A 503 -7.42 14.01 17.14
CA GLU A 503 -6.46 14.92 16.53
C GLU A 503 -5.03 14.68 17.04
N THR A 504 -4.85 14.51 18.35
CA THR A 504 -3.53 14.19 18.93
C THR A 504 -3.01 12.87 18.37
N ILE A 505 -3.83 11.81 18.36
CA ILE A 505 -3.45 10.49 17.85
C ILE A 505 -3.08 10.57 16.37
N LYS A 506 -3.93 11.23 15.56
CA LYS A 506 -3.66 11.45 14.13
C LYS A 506 -2.35 12.17 13.87
N GLN A 507 -2.00 13.14 14.72
CA GLN A 507 -0.81 13.96 14.53
C GLN A 507 0.48 13.27 14.98
N PHE A 508 0.46 12.51 16.09
CA PHE A 508 1.69 12.11 16.80
C PHE A 508 1.94 10.59 16.85
N SER A 509 0.98 9.73 16.49
CA SER A 509 1.18 8.26 16.59
C SER A 509 2.30 7.75 15.67
N CYS A 510 2.53 8.41 14.53
CA CYS A 510 3.55 8.01 13.56
C CYS A 510 4.95 8.60 13.82
N ASP A 511 5.10 9.45 14.84
CA ASP A 511 6.41 9.99 15.24
C ASP A 511 7.31 8.87 15.76
N THR A 512 8.60 8.91 15.44
CA THR A 512 9.57 7.87 15.84
C THR A 512 10.03 7.98 17.31
N TYR A 513 9.63 9.03 18.02
CA TYR A 513 9.86 9.22 19.45
C TYR A 513 8.82 10.20 20.02
N VAL A 514 8.72 10.29 21.35
CA VAL A 514 7.89 11.31 22.01
C VAL A 514 8.73 12.52 22.38
N SER A 515 8.46 13.68 21.77
CA SER A 515 9.07 14.96 22.13
C SER A 515 8.48 15.51 23.42
N SER A 516 9.30 16.17 24.25
CA SER A 516 8.83 16.95 25.41
C SER A 516 7.93 18.13 25.04
N SER A 517 7.90 18.52 23.76
CA SER A 517 6.98 19.52 23.21
C SER A 517 5.59 18.96 22.86
N HIS A 518 5.33 17.66 23.07
CA HIS A 518 4.02 17.06 22.82
C HIS A 518 2.95 17.77 23.68
N PRO A 519 1.78 18.15 23.14
CA PRO A 519 0.79 18.94 23.87
C PRO A 519 0.28 18.25 25.14
N ASP A 520 0.25 16.92 25.13
CA ASP A 520 -0.14 16.08 26.27
C ASP A 520 1.04 15.47 27.04
N TYR A 521 2.28 15.95 26.84
CA TYR A 521 3.49 15.35 27.45
C TYR A 521 3.39 15.24 28.98
N SER A 522 2.74 16.19 29.65
CA SER A 522 2.52 16.15 31.11
C SER A 522 1.67 14.97 31.59
N TYR A 523 0.92 14.32 30.69
CA TYR A 523 0.12 13.13 30.97
C TYR A 523 0.85 11.83 30.64
N LEU A 524 2.08 11.88 30.09
CA LEU A 524 2.87 10.71 29.76
C LEU A 524 3.37 10.03 31.05
N ALA A 525 2.78 8.89 31.38
CA ALA A 525 3.06 8.15 32.60
C ALA A 525 4.34 7.32 32.49
N SER A 526 4.58 6.75 31.31
CA SER A 526 5.73 5.90 31.02
C SER A 526 5.98 5.83 29.52
N TYR A 527 7.24 5.68 29.16
CA TYR A 527 7.69 5.62 27.77
C TYR A 527 8.87 4.66 27.63
N TRP A 528 8.67 3.58 26.88
CA TRP A 528 9.72 2.62 26.54
C TRP A 528 9.95 2.64 25.02
N PRO A 529 11.07 3.23 24.56
CA PRO A 529 11.44 3.18 23.16
C PRO A 529 11.64 1.75 22.63
N CYS A 530 12.17 0.86 23.47
CA CYS A 530 12.50 -0.54 23.12
C CYS A 530 13.39 -0.68 21.87
N ARG A 531 14.35 0.24 21.71
CA ARG A 531 15.28 0.28 20.56
C ARG A 531 16.77 0.33 20.95
N ASP A 532 17.06 -0.09 22.19
CA ASP A 532 18.38 0.02 22.84
C ASP A 532 19.48 -0.79 22.12
N GLY A 533 19.09 -1.89 21.46
CA GLY A 533 19.96 -2.72 20.62
C GLY A 533 20.88 -3.70 21.33
N ALA A 534 20.86 -3.72 22.66
CA ALA A 534 21.55 -4.72 23.46
C ALA A 534 20.93 -4.82 24.87
N GLY A 535 21.29 -5.89 25.58
CA GLY A 535 20.86 -6.13 26.95
C GLY A 535 19.48 -6.78 27.06
N GLY A 536 19.14 -7.14 28.30
CA GLY A 536 17.93 -7.88 28.63
C GLY A 536 16.80 -7.00 29.18
N ARG A 537 16.81 -5.69 28.91
CA ARG A 537 15.85 -4.74 29.48
C ARG A 537 15.41 -3.68 28.48
N PHE A 538 14.14 -3.28 28.54
CA PHE A 538 13.67 -2.04 27.93
C PHE A 538 13.57 -0.97 29.00
N LYS A 539 14.32 0.12 28.81
CA LYS A 539 14.41 1.19 29.80
C LYS A 539 13.23 2.15 29.68
N ASN A 540 12.66 2.53 30.82
CA ASN A 540 11.69 3.61 30.86
C ASN A 540 12.43 4.96 30.81
N GLU A 541 12.05 5.84 29.88
CA GLU A 541 12.61 7.19 29.78
C GLU A 541 11.89 8.21 30.68
N ILE A 542 10.73 7.86 31.24
CA ILE A 542 10.04 8.70 32.22
C ILE A 542 10.48 8.30 33.63
N LEU A 543 11.36 9.11 34.21
CA LEU A 543 11.77 8.95 35.60
C LEU A 543 10.58 9.22 36.53
N THR A 544 10.39 8.34 37.51
CA THR A 544 9.47 8.60 38.62
C THR A 544 10.26 8.75 39.91
N GLU A 545 9.69 9.45 40.90
CA GLU A 545 10.29 9.63 42.22
C GLU A 545 10.70 8.32 42.91
N ASN A 546 10.12 7.19 42.48
CA ASN A 546 10.33 5.85 43.07
C ASN A 546 11.19 4.90 42.22
N GLY A 547 11.86 5.41 41.17
CA GLY A 547 12.80 4.65 40.34
C GLY A 547 12.26 4.23 38.97
N ASN A 548 13.10 3.48 38.22
CA ASN A 548 12.83 3.08 36.84
C ASN A 548 12.06 1.76 36.76
N TYR A 549 11.00 1.76 35.94
CA TYR A 549 10.16 0.59 35.65
C TYR A 549 10.61 -0.06 34.34
N ASP A 550 11.72 -0.79 34.37
CA ASP A 550 12.24 -1.42 33.16
C ASP A 550 11.57 -2.78 32.91
N PHE A 551 11.14 -3.03 31.67
CA PHE A 551 10.71 -4.38 31.27
C PHE A 551 11.92 -5.30 31.22
N LYS A 552 11.82 -6.51 31.79
CA LYS A 552 12.84 -7.55 31.70
C LYS A 552 12.53 -8.49 30.54
N VAL A 553 13.47 -8.71 29.63
CA VAL A 553 13.33 -9.61 28.47
C VAL A 553 13.70 -11.04 28.87
N LEU A 554 12.79 -11.98 28.63
CA LEU A 554 12.81 -13.36 29.12
C LEU A 554 12.60 -14.37 27.98
N LYS A 555 13.17 -15.59 28.13
CA LYS A 555 12.95 -16.74 27.23
C LYS A 555 12.06 -17.82 27.86
N GLY A 556 11.07 -18.31 27.09
CA GLY A 556 10.37 -19.58 27.29
C GLY A 556 9.34 -19.72 28.45
N GLY A 557 8.30 -20.53 28.19
CA GLY A 557 7.62 -21.48 29.11
C GLY A 557 6.59 -20.99 30.15
N THR A 558 5.47 -21.72 30.29
CA THR A 558 4.43 -21.62 31.34
C THR A 558 4.76 -22.43 32.61
N PRO A 559 4.16 -22.10 33.78
CA PRO A 559 3.34 -20.91 34.03
C PRO A 559 4.22 -19.66 34.00
N LEU A 560 3.65 -18.46 34.04
CA LEU A 560 4.36 -17.18 34.08
C LEU A 560 5.23 -16.99 35.36
N ILE A 561 5.94 -18.02 35.83
CA ILE A 561 6.82 -18.02 36.98
C ILE A 561 8.25 -18.12 36.45
N LYS A 562 8.97 -16.99 36.50
CA LYS A 562 10.43 -16.85 36.29
C LYS A 562 10.99 -17.58 35.06
N GLY A 563 10.81 -16.97 33.89
CA GLY A 563 11.70 -17.26 32.75
C GLY A 563 13.13 -16.74 33.04
N THR A 564 14.13 -17.30 32.37
CA THR A 564 15.52 -16.83 32.51
C THR A 564 15.68 -15.49 31.79
N GLU A 565 16.21 -14.47 32.49
CA GLU A 565 16.59 -13.19 31.86
C GLU A 565 17.61 -13.48 30.75
N LEU A 566 17.37 -12.94 29.56
CA LEU A 566 18.15 -13.24 28.37
C LEU A 566 19.54 -12.57 28.35
N GLY A 567 19.85 -11.67 29.29
CA GLY A 567 21.13 -10.95 29.33
C GLY A 567 21.46 -10.30 27.98
N ASN A 568 22.70 -10.44 27.50
CA ASN A 568 23.13 -9.96 26.17
C ASN A 568 22.84 -10.95 25.02
N SER A 569 21.96 -11.94 25.20
CA SER A 569 21.63 -12.92 24.15
C SER A 569 21.01 -12.26 22.91
N THR A 570 21.33 -12.78 21.73
CA THR A 570 20.94 -12.25 20.42
C THR A 570 19.44 -12.43 20.14
N VAL A 571 18.63 -11.48 20.62
CA VAL A 571 17.20 -11.33 20.24
C VAL A 571 16.91 -10.01 19.55
N TRP A 572 17.90 -9.12 19.49
CA TRP A 572 17.83 -7.82 18.84
C TRP A 572 18.13 -7.97 17.35
N GLU A 573 17.22 -7.50 16.50
CA GLU A 573 17.38 -7.44 15.05
C GLU A 573 17.37 -5.99 14.57
N LYS A 574 18.28 -5.67 13.66
CA LYS A 574 18.27 -4.36 13.00
C LYS A 574 17.03 -4.26 12.13
N SER A 575 16.32 -3.15 12.24
CA SER A 575 15.23 -2.80 11.34
C SER A 575 15.37 -1.35 10.92
N ASN A 576 15.12 -1.10 9.64
CA ASN A 576 15.04 0.20 9.00
C ASN A 576 13.77 0.30 8.13
N TYR A 577 12.75 -0.48 8.47
CA TYR A 577 11.47 -0.43 7.76
C TYR A 577 10.73 0.87 8.10
N ILE A 578 9.81 1.25 7.21
CA ILE A 578 8.98 2.42 7.40
C ILE A 578 7.94 2.20 8.50
N VAL A 579 7.53 3.28 9.15
CA VAL A 579 6.39 3.32 10.08
C VAL A 579 5.22 4.09 9.49
N CYS A 580 3.99 3.60 9.76
CA CYS A 580 2.75 4.12 9.20
C CYS A 580 2.83 4.20 7.66
N PRO A 581 3.06 3.07 6.97
CA PRO A 581 3.08 3.06 5.52
C PRO A 581 1.72 3.54 5.00
N ILE A 582 1.74 4.35 3.93
CA ILE A 582 0.51 4.65 3.19
C ILE A 582 0.05 3.33 2.53
N SER A 583 -1.26 3.04 2.58
CA SER A 583 -1.84 1.82 2.01
C SER A 583 -1.41 1.56 0.57
N LEU A 584 -1.06 0.30 0.26
CA LEU A 584 -0.45 -0.10 -1.01
C LEU A 584 -1.24 0.26 -2.29
N PRO A 585 -2.58 0.14 -2.36
CA PRO A 585 -3.32 0.53 -3.57
C PRO A 585 -3.27 2.03 -3.87
N ASP A 586 -3.01 2.86 -2.85
CA ASP A 586 -3.08 4.32 -2.97
C ASP A 586 -1.77 4.92 -3.49
N ILE A 587 -0.64 4.31 -3.17
CA ILE A 587 0.68 4.87 -3.52
C ILE A 587 1.09 4.56 -4.96
N SER A 588 0.81 3.37 -5.50
CA SER A 588 1.13 3.01 -6.89
C SER A 588 0.36 3.88 -7.86
N ALA A 589 -0.89 4.21 -7.53
CA ALA A 589 -1.72 5.10 -8.32
C ALA A 589 -1.11 6.52 -8.43
N THR A 590 -0.22 6.96 -7.54
CA THR A 590 0.33 8.34 -7.62
C THR A 590 1.35 8.53 -8.76
N VAL A 591 1.88 7.44 -9.30
CA VAL A 591 2.83 7.42 -10.42
C VAL A 591 2.18 6.76 -11.65
N PRO A 592 2.75 6.92 -12.87
CA PRO A 592 2.26 6.18 -14.02
C PRO A 592 2.42 4.66 -13.84
N GLY A 593 1.32 3.94 -14.02
CA GLY A 593 1.19 2.50 -14.16
C GLY A 593 1.21 2.05 -15.63
N SER A 594 1.43 0.76 -15.87
CA SER A 594 1.34 0.18 -17.21
C SER A 594 -0.06 0.34 -17.83
N ASP A 595 -1.11 0.16 -17.03
CA ASP A 595 -2.52 0.29 -17.42
C ASP A 595 -2.93 1.71 -17.83
N ASP A 596 -2.18 2.74 -17.44
CA ASP A 596 -2.44 4.13 -17.81
C ASP A 596 -2.22 4.43 -19.30
N ILE A 597 -1.37 3.65 -19.98
CA ILE A 597 -0.99 3.91 -21.37
C ILE A 597 -2.21 3.90 -22.30
N THR A 598 -3.11 2.94 -22.12
CA THR A 598 -4.35 2.85 -22.91
C THR A 598 -5.26 4.07 -22.70
N ALA A 599 -5.48 4.49 -21.46
CA ALA A 599 -6.29 5.67 -21.16
C ALA A 599 -5.67 6.94 -21.74
N GLN A 600 -4.34 7.05 -21.67
CA GLN A 600 -3.59 8.18 -22.22
C GLN A 600 -3.67 8.27 -23.74
N ILE A 601 -3.62 7.14 -24.46
CA ILE A 601 -3.80 7.04 -25.92
C ILE A 601 -5.21 7.47 -26.32
N LEU A 602 -6.24 6.90 -25.67
CA LEU A 602 -7.65 7.19 -25.99
C LEU A 602 -7.98 8.66 -25.75
N SER A 603 -7.55 9.19 -24.60
CA SER A 603 -7.70 10.61 -24.26
C SER A 603 -7.03 11.51 -25.30
N TRP A 604 -5.79 11.20 -25.70
CA TRP A 604 -5.10 11.98 -26.73
C TRP A 604 -5.83 11.96 -28.06
N LEU A 605 -6.27 10.79 -28.53
CA LEU A 605 -7.03 10.66 -29.78
C LEU A 605 -8.44 11.26 -29.69
N SER A 606 -8.84 11.80 -28.52
CA SER A 606 -10.18 12.32 -28.25
C SER A 606 -11.27 11.29 -28.45
N ILE A 607 -10.98 10.06 -28.07
CA ILE A 607 -11.94 8.96 -28.01
C ILE A 607 -12.53 8.95 -26.60
N PRO A 608 -13.84 9.19 -26.42
CA PRO A 608 -14.47 9.15 -25.11
C PRO A 608 -14.33 7.76 -24.46
N ILE A 609 -13.81 7.72 -23.23
CA ILE A 609 -13.75 6.49 -22.44
C ILE A 609 -15.16 6.18 -21.94
N LYS A 610 -15.70 5.02 -22.33
CA LYS A 610 -17.03 4.56 -21.89
C LYS A 610 -16.93 3.94 -20.50
N GLU A 611 -17.91 4.23 -19.63
CA GLU A 611 -17.93 3.72 -18.25
C GLU A 611 -17.91 2.18 -18.20
N ASN A 612 -18.65 1.52 -19.10
CA ASN A 612 -18.73 0.06 -19.17
C ASN A 612 -17.41 -0.62 -19.58
N TRP A 613 -16.40 0.14 -20.00
CA TRP A 613 -15.07 -0.38 -20.25
C TRP A 613 -14.29 -0.72 -18.99
N ASN A 614 -14.70 -0.16 -17.83
CA ASN A 614 -14.09 -0.40 -16.53
C ASN A 614 -12.55 -0.35 -16.56
N LEU A 615 -11.97 0.66 -17.24
CA LEU A 615 -10.52 0.84 -17.27
C LEU A 615 -9.98 1.11 -15.85
N ASP A 616 -8.82 0.56 -15.52
CA ASP A 616 -8.07 0.90 -14.31
C ASP A 616 -7.18 2.13 -14.55
N GLY A 617 -6.66 2.24 -15.78
CA GLY A 617 -5.76 3.31 -16.18
C GLY A 617 -6.40 4.71 -16.18
N LYS A 618 -5.57 5.70 -15.88
CA LYS A 618 -5.91 7.12 -15.84
C LYS A 618 -4.99 7.97 -16.71
N VAL A 619 -5.28 9.27 -16.75
CA VAL A 619 -4.65 10.21 -17.68
C VAL A 619 -3.72 11.17 -16.93
N PHE A 620 -2.49 11.31 -17.41
CA PHE A 620 -1.43 12.14 -16.83
C PHE A 620 -1.07 13.33 -17.73
N LEU A 621 -2.10 14.01 -18.27
CA LEU A 621 -1.90 15.17 -19.12
C LEU A 621 -1.36 16.37 -18.32
N ASN A 622 -0.46 17.10 -18.95
CA ASN A 622 -0.03 18.43 -18.52
C ASN A 622 -0.59 19.40 -19.57
N ASN A 623 -1.61 20.18 -19.19
CA ASN A 623 -2.24 21.14 -20.08
C ASN A 623 -1.39 22.40 -20.22
#